data_AF-G1E6K1-F1
#
_entry.id   AF-G1E6K1-F1
#
_cell.length_a   1.000
_cell.length_b   1.000
_cell.length_c   1.000
_cell.angle_alpha   90.00
_cell.angle_beta   90.00
_cell.angle_gamma   90.00
#
_symmetry.space_group_name_H-M   'P 1'
#
loop_
_entity.id
_entity.type
_entity.pdbx_description
1 polymer ?
#
loop_
_entity_poly.entity_id
_entity_poly.type
_entity_poly.pdbx_seq_one_letter_code
_entity_poly.pdbx_strand_id
1 'polypeptide(L)'
;QVMTFEQAERYPFNPFDLTKVWSHKEYPLIPVGKLVLNRNPANYFAEVEQLAFDPSSMPPGIEPSPDKMLQGRLFAYPDTHRHRLGANYLHIPVNCPYRARVANYQRDGPMCMFDNQGGAPNYYPNSFSAPENEPRALESRFKVSPDVARYN
;
A
#
# COMPACT_ATOMS: atom_id res chain seq x y z
N GLN A 1 12.08 -10.56 -10.77
CA GLN A 1 12.07 -10.46 -12.25
C GLN A 1 11.86 -8.99 -12.61
N VAL A 2 12.29 -8.54 -13.79
CA VAL A 2 12.10 -7.16 -14.23
C VAL A 2 11.66 -7.17 -15.69
N MET A 3 10.56 -6.50 -16.00
CA MET A 3 10.02 -6.34 -17.35
C MET A 3 9.89 -4.85 -17.64
N THR A 4 10.41 -4.39 -18.78
CA THR A 4 10.24 -2.99 -19.22
C THR A 4 8.84 -2.77 -19.78
N PHE A 5 8.40 -1.51 -19.87
CA PHE A 5 7.11 -1.16 -20.49
C PHE A 5 7.04 -1.66 -21.94
N GLU A 6 8.12 -1.51 -22.72
CA GLU A 6 8.17 -2.00 -24.10
C GLU A 6 8.06 -3.52 -24.21
N GLN A 7 8.59 -4.25 -23.23
CA GLN A 7 8.46 -5.70 -23.16
C GLN A 7 7.03 -6.12 -22.81
N ALA A 8 6.36 -5.41 -21.91
CA ALA A 8 4.98 -5.67 -21.51
C ALA A 8 4.00 -5.57 -22.70
N GLU A 9 4.19 -4.55 -23.56
CA GLU A 9 3.39 -4.36 -24.79
C GLU A 9 3.55 -5.50 -25.81
N ARG A 10 4.71 -6.17 -25.80
CA ARG A 10 5.06 -7.23 -26.77
C ARG A 10 4.91 -8.63 -26.19
N TYR A 11 4.47 -8.75 -24.93
CA TYR A 11 4.45 -10.04 -24.26
C TYR A 11 3.38 -10.95 -24.89
N PRO A 12 3.63 -12.26 -25.09
CA PRO A 12 2.71 -13.14 -25.83
C PRO A 12 1.32 -13.30 -25.21
N PHE A 13 1.17 -12.96 -23.94
CA PHE A 13 -0.08 -12.94 -23.20
C PHE A 13 -0.08 -11.75 -22.24
N ASN A 14 -1.24 -11.43 -21.66
CA ASN A 14 -1.38 -10.33 -20.73
C ASN A 14 -0.37 -10.46 -19.57
N PRO A 15 0.62 -9.54 -19.44
CA PRO A 15 1.62 -9.62 -18.38
C PRO A 15 1.04 -9.35 -16.98
N PHE A 16 -0.20 -8.86 -16.92
CA PHE A 16 -0.96 -8.56 -15.70
C PHE A 16 -2.06 -9.59 -15.39
N ASP A 17 -2.08 -10.74 -16.09
CA ASP A 17 -2.96 -11.86 -15.76
C ASP A 17 -2.36 -12.66 -14.59
N LEU A 18 -2.99 -12.57 -13.42
CA LEU A 18 -2.57 -13.26 -12.19
C LEU A 18 -2.51 -14.79 -12.33
N THR A 19 -3.16 -15.38 -13.35
CA THR A 19 -3.12 -16.82 -13.61
C THR A 19 -1.89 -17.27 -14.40
N LYS A 20 -1.03 -16.33 -14.84
CA LYS A 20 0.16 -16.60 -15.65
C LYS A 20 1.44 -16.27 -14.88
N VAL A 21 2.54 -16.87 -15.33
CA VAL A 21 3.88 -16.61 -14.82
C VAL A 21 4.77 -16.08 -15.94
N TRP A 22 5.71 -15.20 -15.60
CA TRP A 22 6.74 -14.79 -16.53
C TRP A 22 7.86 -15.83 -16.55
N SER A 23 8.21 -16.31 -17.74
CA SER A 23 9.25 -17.34 -17.91
C SER A 23 10.57 -16.93 -17.25
N HIS A 24 11.10 -17.78 -16.37
CA HIS A 24 12.42 -17.55 -15.75
C HIS A 24 13.58 -17.55 -16.77
N LYS A 25 13.38 -18.16 -17.95
CA LYS A 25 14.38 -18.14 -19.03
C LYS A 25 14.48 -16.76 -19.68
N GLU A 26 13.35 -16.07 -19.84
CA GLU A 26 13.27 -14.75 -20.46
C GLU A 26 13.50 -13.63 -19.44
N TYR A 27 12.94 -13.80 -18.25
CA TYR A 27 13.04 -12.86 -17.13
C TYR A 27 13.67 -13.56 -15.94
N PRO A 28 15.01 -13.64 -15.87
CA PRO A 28 15.70 -14.32 -14.78
C PRO A 28 15.43 -13.66 -13.42
N LEU A 29 15.59 -14.45 -12.36
CA LEU A 29 15.52 -13.94 -11.00
C LEU A 29 16.71 -13.03 -10.71
N ILE A 30 16.45 -11.90 -10.07
CA ILE A 30 17.46 -10.93 -9.66
C ILE A 30 17.51 -10.97 -8.12
N PRO A 31 18.64 -11.35 -7.51
CA PRO A 31 18.77 -11.34 -6.06
C PRO A 31 18.64 -9.92 -5.50
N VAL A 32 17.81 -9.75 -4.46
CA VAL A 32 17.59 -8.44 -3.79
C VAL A 32 18.08 -8.46 -2.35
N GLY A 33 17.75 -9.50 -1.58
CA GLY A 33 18.12 -9.58 -0.16
C GLY A 33 17.63 -10.86 0.50
N LYS A 34 17.62 -10.88 1.84
CA LYS A 34 17.23 -12.03 2.66
C LYS A 34 16.25 -11.60 3.76
N LEU A 35 15.14 -12.34 3.88
CA LEU A 35 14.20 -12.20 4.99
C LEU A 35 14.51 -13.29 6.04
N VAL A 36 14.59 -12.91 7.32
CA VAL A 36 14.89 -13.81 8.44
C VAL A 36 13.86 -13.60 9.54
N LEU A 37 13.19 -14.69 9.94
CA LEU A 37 12.27 -14.71 11.07
C LEU A 37 13.01 -15.24 12.30
N ASN A 38 13.25 -14.38 13.30
CA ASN A 38 14.10 -14.69 14.46
C ASN A 38 13.46 -14.36 15.82
N ARG A 39 12.17 -14.03 15.85
CA ARG A 39 11.44 -13.69 17.07
C ARG A 39 10.00 -14.17 16.98
N ASN A 40 9.55 -14.87 18.02
CA ASN A 40 8.14 -15.24 18.17
C ASN A 40 7.33 -14.09 18.79
N PRO A 41 6.02 -14.00 18.51
CA PRO A 41 5.13 -13.07 19.20
C PRO A 41 5.11 -13.31 20.70
N ALA A 42 5.05 -12.25 21.52
CA ALA A 42 4.87 -12.37 22.96
C ALA A 42 3.39 -12.58 23.33
N ASN A 43 2.49 -11.95 22.57
CA ASN A 43 1.05 -12.17 22.69
C ASN A 43 0.44 -12.37 21.30
N TYR A 44 -0.11 -13.57 21.05
CA TYR A 44 -0.69 -13.93 19.76
C TYR A 44 -1.83 -13.00 19.34
N PHE A 45 -2.76 -12.68 20.25
CA PHE A 45 -3.89 -11.83 19.90
C PHE A 45 -3.45 -10.40 19.56
N ALA A 46 -2.51 -9.85 20.33
CA ALA A 46 -2.02 -8.49 20.13
C ALA A 46 -1.18 -8.33 18.85
N GLU A 47 -0.36 -9.33 18.52
CA GLU A 47 0.66 -9.21 17.46
C GLU A 47 0.34 -10.01 16.20
N VAL A 48 -0.55 -11.00 16.25
CA VAL A 48 -0.91 -11.85 15.10
C VAL A 48 -2.36 -11.61 14.70
N GLU A 49 -3.31 -11.77 15.63
CA GLU A 49 -4.74 -11.66 15.29
C GLU A 49 -5.12 -10.24 14.86
N GLN A 50 -4.53 -9.23 15.52
CA GLN A 50 -4.76 -7.82 15.21
C GLN A 50 -3.84 -7.25 14.12
N LEU A 51 -2.97 -8.07 13.53
CA LEU A 51 -2.11 -7.66 12.44
C LEU A 51 -2.95 -7.34 11.18
N ALA A 52 -2.55 -6.30 10.47
CA ALA A 52 -3.19 -5.82 9.25
C ALA A 52 -2.15 -5.60 8.15
N PHE A 53 -2.35 -6.23 7.00
CA PHE A 53 -1.50 -6.06 5.81
C PHE A 53 -2.31 -5.48 4.66
N ASP A 54 -1.95 -4.31 4.18
CA ASP A 54 -2.67 -3.64 3.09
C ASP A 54 -1.80 -3.59 1.82
N PRO A 55 -2.24 -4.19 0.70
CA PRO A 55 -1.54 -4.06 -0.58
C PRO A 55 -1.43 -2.61 -1.09
N SER A 56 -2.29 -1.71 -0.61
CA SER A 56 -2.22 -0.27 -0.90
C SER A 56 -1.11 0.46 -0.13
N SER A 57 -0.53 -0.15 0.92
CA SER A 57 0.56 0.45 1.69
C SER A 57 1.91 0.25 1.00
N MET A 58 2.17 1.03 -0.05
CA MET A 58 3.41 1.01 -0.82
C MET A 58 4.21 2.31 -0.60
N PRO A 59 5.51 2.23 -0.25
CA PRO A 59 6.37 3.41 -0.14
C PRO A 59 6.76 3.95 -1.53
N PRO A 60 7.27 5.20 -1.63
CA PRO A 60 7.76 5.75 -2.89
C PRO A 60 8.77 4.83 -3.58
N GLY A 61 8.56 4.60 -4.88
CA GLY A 61 9.34 3.67 -5.70
C GLY A 61 8.71 2.28 -5.90
N ILE A 62 7.59 1.99 -5.23
CA ILE A 62 6.78 0.78 -5.45
C ILE A 62 5.35 1.22 -5.75
N GLU A 63 4.79 0.76 -6.86
CA GLU A 63 3.47 1.18 -7.35
C GLU A 63 2.68 -0.04 -7.86
N PRO A 64 1.33 0.01 -7.87
CA PRO A 64 0.52 -1.11 -8.34
C PRO A 64 0.53 -1.23 -9.87
N SER A 65 0.47 -2.46 -10.38
CA SER A 65 0.22 -2.73 -11.79
C SER A 65 -1.28 -2.69 -12.13
N PRO A 66 -1.67 -2.64 -13.41
CA PRO A 66 -3.07 -2.72 -13.83
C PRO A 66 -3.70 -4.13 -13.73
N ASP A 67 -3.09 -5.07 -12.98
CA ASP A 67 -3.71 -6.37 -12.68
C ASP A 67 -5.04 -6.15 -11.96
N LYS A 68 -6.14 -6.58 -12.60
CA LYS A 68 -7.52 -6.39 -12.09
C LYS A 68 -7.71 -6.97 -10.68
N MET A 69 -7.04 -8.07 -10.36
CA MET A 69 -7.12 -8.67 -9.01
C MET A 69 -6.37 -7.81 -7.99
N LEU A 70 -5.20 -7.29 -8.34
CA LEU A 70 -4.48 -6.35 -7.48
C LEU A 70 -5.31 -5.09 -7.23
N GLN A 71 -5.88 -4.51 -8.29
CA GLN A 71 -6.71 -3.30 -8.22
C GLN A 71 -7.87 -3.45 -7.22
N GLY A 72 -8.56 -4.59 -7.21
CA GLY A 72 -9.61 -4.87 -6.21
C GLY A 72 -9.07 -4.94 -4.77
N ARG A 73 -7.86 -5.47 -4.58
CA ARG A 73 -7.23 -5.61 -3.26
C ARG A 73 -6.74 -4.28 -2.68
N LEU A 74 -6.43 -3.28 -3.51
CA LEU A 74 -6.06 -1.94 -3.04
C LEU A 74 -7.18 -1.31 -2.20
N PHE A 75 -8.43 -1.63 -2.52
CA PHE A 75 -9.60 -1.17 -1.76
C PHE A 75 -9.97 -2.14 -0.63
N ALA A 76 -10.04 -3.44 -0.93
CA ALA A 76 -10.69 -4.42 -0.06
C ALA A 76 -10.04 -4.57 1.32
N TYR A 77 -8.70 -4.45 1.41
CA TYR A 77 -7.97 -4.69 2.66
C TYR A 77 -8.17 -3.55 3.67
N PRO A 78 -7.93 -2.27 3.31
CA PRO A 78 -8.25 -1.17 4.21
C PRO A 78 -9.72 -1.15 4.62
N ASP A 79 -10.64 -1.50 3.72
CA ASP A 79 -12.07 -1.58 4.01
C ASP A 79 -12.38 -2.63 5.08
N THR A 80 -11.94 -3.88 4.89
CA THR A 80 -12.19 -4.94 5.87
C THR A 80 -11.46 -4.69 7.19
N HIS A 81 -10.30 -4.04 7.20
CA HIS A 81 -9.59 -3.68 8.43
C HIS A 81 -10.37 -2.67 9.27
N ARG A 82 -11.00 -1.67 8.64
CA ARG A 82 -11.86 -0.71 9.37
C ARG A 82 -13.04 -1.39 10.03
N HIS A 83 -13.59 -2.43 9.40
CA HIS A 83 -14.67 -3.23 9.99
C HIS A 83 -14.16 -4.16 11.10
N ARG A 84 -13.11 -4.95 10.82
CA ARG A 84 -12.59 -6.01 11.69
C ARG A 84 -11.90 -5.48 12.95
N LEU A 85 -11.13 -4.40 12.83
CA LEU A 85 -10.26 -3.86 13.88
C LEU A 85 -10.66 -2.44 14.33
N GLY A 86 -11.51 -1.76 13.55
CA GLY A 86 -11.95 -0.39 13.82
C GLY A 86 -11.23 0.65 12.97
N ALA A 87 -11.78 1.87 12.92
CA ALA A 87 -11.27 2.94 12.07
C ALA A 87 -9.79 3.31 12.35
N ASN A 88 -9.38 3.23 13.62
CA ASN A 88 -8.05 3.59 14.09
C ASN A 88 -7.10 2.37 14.24
N TYR A 89 -7.31 1.27 13.49
CA TYR A 89 -6.49 0.05 13.59
C TYR A 89 -4.99 0.26 13.35
N LEU A 90 -4.61 1.33 12.62
CA LEU A 90 -3.21 1.72 12.40
C LEU A 90 -2.52 2.23 13.67
N HIS A 91 -3.27 2.53 14.74
CA HIS A 91 -2.71 2.88 16.05
C HIS A 91 -2.36 1.64 16.89
N ILE A 92 -2.82 0.45 16.50
CA ILE A 92 -2.44 -0.80 17.18
C ILE A 92 -0.92 -0.99 17.01
N PRO A 93 -0.16 -1.32 18.07
CA PRO A 93 1.32 -1.30 18.04
C PRO A 93 1.95 -2.10 16.90
N VAL A 94 1.38 -3.25 16.52
CA VAL A 94 1.93 -4.09 15.45
C VAL A 94 1.71 -3.51 14.04
N ASN A 95 0.69 -2.65 13.88
CA ASN A 95 0.34 -1.99 12.62
C ASN A 95 0.94 -0.57 12.50
N CYS A 96 1.43 -0.02 13.61
CA CYS A 96 1.90 1.35 13.68
C CYS A 96 3.18 1.54 12.84
N PRO A 97 3.25 2.56 11.96
CA PRO A 97 4.45 2.87 11.19
C PRO A 97 5.51 3.56 12.08
N TYR A 98 5.98 2.89 13.12
CA TYR A 98 6.84 3.44 14.19
C TYR A 98 8.19 4.01 13.71
N ARG A 99 8.62 3.69 12.48
CA ARG A 99 9.83 4.23 11.85
C ARG A 99 9.60 5.50 11.01
N ALA A 100 8.36 5.94 10.88
CA ALA A 100 7.98 7.15 10.16
C ALA A 100 7.19 8.08 11.07
N ARG A 101 7.29 9.40 10.84
CA ARG A 101 6.42 10.36 11.51
C ARG A 101 5.13 10.50 10.71
N VAL A 102 4.02 10.00 11.26
CA VAL A 102 2.68 10.23 10.68
C VAL A 102 2.26 11.66 10.99
N ALA A 103 2.10 12.46 9.95
CA ALA A 103 1.65 13.84 10.05
C ALA A 103 0.68 14.12 8.89
N ASN A 104 -0.61 14.27 9.20
CA ASN A 104 -1.67 14.39 8.20
C ASN A 104 -2.88 15.14 8.78
N TYR A 105 -3.98 15.17 8.03
CA TYR A 105 -5.20 15.88 8.41
C TYR A 105 -6.30 14.96 8.96
N GLN A 106 -6.02 13.67 9.17
CA GLN A 106 -6.97 12.73 9.77
C GLN A 106 -7.06 12.98 11.28
N ARG A 107 -8.28 12.91 11.84
CA ARG A 107 -8.58 13.15 13.25
C ARG A 107 -9.68 12.21 13.73
N ASP A 108 -9.77 12.08 15.05
CA ASP A 108 -10.87 11.47 15.80
C ASP A 108 -11.03 9.96 15.51
N GLY A 109 -12.27 9.49 15.38
CA GLY A 109 -12.63 8.09 15.24
C GLY A 109 -12.67 7.32 16.57
N PRO A 110 -13.38 6.18 16.62
CA PRO A 110 -13.44 5.34 17.80
C PRO A 110 -12.05 4.86 18.20
N MET A 111 -11.81 4.75 19.52
CA MET A 111 -10.52 4.32 20.08
C MET A 111 -9.32 5.12 19.54
N CYS A 112 -9.42 6.46 19.53
CA CYS A 112 -8.27 7.31 19.24
C CYS A 112 -7.25 7.21 20.40
N MET A 113 -6.22 6.37 20.22
CA MET A 113 -5.28 5.95 21.28
C MET A 113 -4.13 6.95 21.55
N PHE A 114 -3.91 7.91 20.65
CA PHE A 114 -2.87 8.92 20.76
C PHE A 114 -3.48 10.30 21.03
N ASP A 115 -2.65 11.34 21.12
CA ASP A 115 -3.09 12.73 21.33
C ASP A 115 -3.80 13.37 20.11
N ASN A 116 -4.24 12.56 19.13
CA ASN A 116 -5.00 13.01 17.96
C ASN A 116 -4.35 14.17 17.17
N GLN A 117 -3.00 14.21 17.13
CA GLN A 117 -2.20 15.29 16.53
C GLN A 117 -2.39 16.69 17.19
N GLY A 118 -2.93 16.73 18.41
CA GLY A 118 -3.04 17.93 19.24
C GLY A 118 -3.77 19.09 18.56
N GLY A 119 -3.30 20.31 18.80
CA GLY A 119 -3.87 21.55 18.24
C GLY A 119 -3.45 21.85 16.79
N ALA A 120 -2.86 20.90 16.07
CA ALA A 120 -2.42 21.14 14.70
C ALA A 120 -3.62 21.38 13.75
N PRO A 121 -3.52 22.33 12.79
CA PRO A 121 -4.55 22.56 11.79
C PRO A 121 -5.01 21.26 11.10
N ASN A 122 -6.32 21.09 10.95
CA ASN A 122 -6.94 19.86 10.45
C ASN A 122 -7.51 19.98 9.02
N TYR A 123 -7.13 21.01 8.27
CA TYR A 123 -7.55 21.24 6.89
C TYR A 123 -6.36 21.60 5.98
N TYR A 124 -6.48 21.28 4.69
CA TYR A 124 -5.48 21.59 3.67
C TYR A 124 -6.13 22.18 2.40
N PRO A 125 -5.57 23.22 1.76
CA PRO A 125 -4.39 23.98 2.17
C PRO A 125 -4.68 24.89 3.37
N ASN A 126 -3.64 25.27 4.12
CA ASN A 126 -3.74 26.21 5.25
C ASN A 126 -2.51 27.13 5.31
N SER A 127 -2.62 28.19 6.11
CA SER A 127 -1.56 29.20 6.27
C SER A 127 -0.74 29.02 7.57
N PHE A 128 -0.75 27.82 8.16
CA PHE A 128 -0.29 27.57 9.52
C PHE A 128 0.65 26.36 9.63
N SER A 129 1.85 26.42 9.05
CA SER A 129 2.97 25.45 9.20
C SER A 129 2.61 23.96 9.41
N ALA A 130 1.52 23.51 8.82
CA ALA A 130 0.99 22.16 8.97
C ALA A 130 1.64 21.24 7.92
N PRO A 131 1.37 19.93 7.93
CA PRO A 131 1.98 19.01 6.97
C PRO A 131 1.70 19.40 5.52
N GLU A 132 2.75 19.50 4.71
CA GLU A 132 2.69 19.79 3.27
C GLU A 132 2.85 18.52 2.45
N ASN A 133 2.38 18.57 1.20
CA ASN A 133 2.61 17.49 0.24
C ASN A 133 4.08 17.46 -0.19
N GLU A 134 4.65 16.27 -0.40
CA GLU A 134 6.01 16.08 -0.89
C GLU A 134 6.00 15.79 -2.40
N PRO A 135 6.38 16.75 -3.27
CA PRO A 135 6.31 16.55 -4.72
C PRO A 135 7.21 15.42 -5.24
N ARG A 136 8.25 15.04 -4.50
CA ARG A 136 9.13 13.91 -4.87
C ARG A 136 8.46 12.55 -4.74
N ALA A 137 7.33 12.47 -4.03
CA ALA A 137 6.58 11.23 -3.83
C ALA A 137 5.45 11.03 -4.86
N LEU A 138 5.40 11.86 -5.92
CA LEU A 138 4.39 11.74 -6.97
C LEU A 138 4.56 10.43 -7.76
N GLU A 139 3.43 9.83 -8.12
CA GLU A 139 3.38 8.57 -8.84
C GLU A 139 3.85 8.69 -10.30
N SER A 140 4.25 7.56 -10.87
CA SER A 140 4.60 7.47 -12.28
C SER A 140 3.40 7.75 -13.19
N ARG A 141 3.64 8.46 -14.29
CA ARG A 141 2.62 8.74 -15.32
C ARG A 141 2.69 7.68 -16.41
N PHE A 142 1.55 7.10 -16.76
CA PHE A 142 1.41 6.14 -17.85
C PHE A 142 0.24 6.49 -18.78
N LYS A 143 0.21 5.88 -19.97
CA LYS A 143 -0.85 6.07 -20.95
C LYS A 143 -1.90 4.96 -20.81
N VAL A 144 -3.16 5.31 -21.05
CA VAL A 144 -4.29 4.37 -20.97
C VAL A 144 -5.08 4.41 -22.28
N SER A 145 -5.49 3.22 -22.72
CA SER A 145 -6.39 2.94 -23.84
C SER A 145 -6.96 1.53 -23.62
N PRO A 146 -8.16 1.15 -24.10
CA PRO A 146 -9.15 1.90 -24.88
C PRO A 146 -10.21 2.53 -23.95
N ASP A 147 -11.47 2.60 -24.36
CA ASP A 147 -12.60 3.18 -23.60
C ASP A 147 -12.82 2.57 -22.20
N VAL A 148 -13.60 3.25 -21.36
CA VAL A 148 -13.98 2.72 -20.05
C VAL A 148 -15.13 1.72 -20.20
N ALA A 149 -14.82 0.43 -20.14
CA ALA A 149 -15.79 -0.65 -20.24
C ALA A 149 -15.43 -1.86 -19.37
N ARG A 150 -16.39 -2.79 -19.21
CA ARG A 150 -16.13 -4.11 -18.63
C ARG A 150 -15.62 -5.04 -19.72
N TYR A 151 -14.29 -5.13 -19.85
CA TYR A 151 -13.64 -6.05 -20.77
C TYR A 151 -13.65 -7.46 -20.20
N ASN A 152 -14.24 -8.39 -20.95
CA ASN A 152 -14.22 -9.83 -20.68
C ASN A 152 -12.85 -10.42 -21.03
#